data_AF-A0A8T0RT71-F1
#
_entry.id   AF-A0A8T0RT71-F1
#
_cell.length_a   1.000
_cell.length_b   1.000
_cell.length_c   1.000
_cell.angle_alpha   90.00
_cell.angle_beta   90.00
_cell.angle_gamma   90.00
#
_symmetry.space_group_name_H-M   'P 1'
#
loop_
_entity.id
_entity.type
_entity.pdbx_description
1 polymer ?
#
loop_
_entity_poly.entity_id
_entity_poly.type
_entity_poly.pdbx_seq_one_letter_code
_entity_poly.pdbx_strand_id
1 'polypeptide(L)'
;HARKRPDLPLITCTTCSIHKILEFQVKKDKHGNQGRIFYKCAGRNWDGTGCDFWKWEEEYEDHLAEIAKKKAEEITETRQKDEEEQDGVGQKQDADGQGGNMAQPCNGHDLNRQISNLVVGVQELVVVIKVLIFVSICGLILNSYDVLMG
;
A
#
# COMPACT_ATOMS: atom_id res chain seq x y z
N HIS A 1 -11.56 -1.24 -23.69
CA HIS A 1 -10.86 -2.53 -23.88
C HIS A 1 -11.22 -3.42 -22.71
N ALA A 2 -11.87 -4.57 -22.95
CA ALA A 2 -12.14 -5.54 -21.89
C ALA A 2 -10.85 -6.31 -21.53
N ARG A 3 -10.62 -6.56 -20.25
CA ARG A 3 -9.51 -7.39 -19.77
C ARG A 3 -9.70 -8.84 -20.19
N LYS A 4 -8.62 -9.52 -20.53
CA LYS A 4 -8.58 -10.94 -20.90
C LYS A 4 -8.39 -11.84 -19.69
N ARG A 5 -7.69 -11.35 -18.65
CA ARG A 5 -7.50 -12.05 -17.37
C ARG A 5 -8.07 -11.24 -16.21
N PRO A 6 -9.40 -11.18 -16.08
CA PRO A 6 -10.04 -10.46 -14.97
C PRO A 6 -9.74 -11.10 -13.60
N ASP A 7 -9.36 -12.37 -13.57
CA ASP A 7 -8.95 -13.16 -12.41
C ASP A 7 -7.60 -12.71 -11.82
N LEU A 8 -6.68 -12.19 -12.63
CA LEU A 8 -5.37 -11.75 -12.17
C LEU A 8 -5.36 -10.28 -11.76
N PRO A 9 -5.12 -9.91 -10.50
CA PRO A 9 -5.16 -8.51 -10.06
C PRO A 9 -4.08 -7.65 -10.72
N LEU A 10 -4.44 -6.41 -11.08
CA LEU A 10 -3.47 -5.39 -11.52
C LEU A 10 -2.95 -4.61 -10.32
N ILE A 11 -1.84 -5.09 -9.76
CA ILE A 11 -1.21 -4.49 -8.58
C ILE A 11 -0.43 -3.21 -8.92
N THR A 12 -0.01 -2.49 -7.87
CA THR A 12 1.01 -1.46 -8.00
C THR A 12 2.35 -2.12 -8.35
N CYS A 13 3.09 -1.52 -9.29
CA CYS A 13 4.37 -2.04 -9.76
C CYS A 13 5.35 -2.17 -8.61
N THR A 14 5.90 -3.38 -8.39
CA THR A 14 6.84 -3.64 -7.29
C THR A 14 8.23 -3.06 -7.55
N THR A 15 8.57 -2.72 -8.79
CA THR A 15 9.88 -2.15 -9.11
C THR A 15 9.94 -0.64 -8.86
N CYS A 16 8.91 0.10 -9.27
CA CYS A 16 8.88 1.56 -9.10
C CYS A 16 7.97 2.03 -7.97
N SER A 17 7.09 1.19 -7.44
CA SER A 17 6.12 1.49 -6.36
C SER A 17 5.15 2.65 -6.62
N ILE A 18 5.21 3.28 -7.79
CA ILE A 18 4.42 4.48 -8.15
C ILE A 18 3.26 4.11 -9.08
N HIS A 19 3.57 3.41 -10.17
CA HIS A 19 2.61 3.16 -11.24
C HIS A 19 1.86 1.84 -11.07
N LYS A 20 0.68 1.74 -11.69
CA LYS A 20 -0.03 0.47 -11.85
C LYS A 20 0.59 -0.38 -12.95
N ILE A 21 0.47 -1.70 -12.79
CA ILE A 21 0.72 -2.66 -13.85
C ILE A 21 -0.51 -2.73 -14.75
N LEU A 22 -0.29 -2.82 -16.07
CA LEU A 22 -1.33 -2.89 -17.09
C LEU A 22 -1.21 -4.19 -17.87
N GLU A 23 -2.36 -4.73 -18.27
CA GLU A 23 -2.48 -5.91 -19.14
C GLU A 23 -2.47 -5.50 -20.61
N PHE A 24 -1.69 -6.22 -21.42
CA PHE A 24 -1.64 -6.08 -22.86
C PHE A 24 -1.69 -7.44 -23.54
N GLN A 25 -2.22 -7.45 -24.76
CA GLN A 25 -2.17 -8.61 -25.63
C GLN A 25 -1.41 -8.26 -26.90
N VAL A 26 -0.51 -9.15 -27.33
CA VAL A 26 0.22 -8.98 -28.58
C VAL A 26 -0.77 -9.11 -29.75
N LYS A 27 -1.03 -7.99 -30.45
CA LYS A 27 -1.97 -7.98 -31.58
C LYS A 27 -1.34 -8.53 -32.87
N LYS A 28 -0.05 -8.31 -33.06
CA LYS A 28 0.69 -8.68 -34.27
C LYS A 28 2.16 -8.85 -33.93
N ASP A 29 2.74 -9.96 -34.36
CA ASP A 29 4.19 -10.14 -34.40
C ASP A 29 4.57 -11.09 -35.55
N LYS A 30 5.88 -11.27 -35.72
CA LYS A 30 6.47 -12.19 -36.72
C LYS A 30 7.06 -13.46 -36.08
N HIS A 31 6.98 -13.59 -34.76
CA HIS A 31 7.70 -14.60 -33.98
C HIS A 31 6.75 -15.62 -33.32
N GLY A 32 5.45 -15.55 -33.61
CA GLY A 32 4.44 -16.49 -33.09
C GLY A 32 3.92 -16.16 -31.69
N ASN A 33 4.10 -14.93 -31.20
CA ASN A 33 3.56 -14.51 -29.89
C ASN A 33 2.15 -13.91 -29.99
N GLN A 34 1.52 -13.95 -31.17
CA GLN A 34 0.26 -13.26 -31.41
C GLN A 34 -0.81 -13.85 -30.50
N GLY A 35 -1.52 -12.98 -29.77
CA GLY A 35 -2.52 -13.38 -28.79
C GLY A 35 -1.97 -13.62 -27.39
N ARG A 36 -0.63 -13.74 -27.20
CA ARG A 36 -0.03 -13.84 -25.86
C ARG A 36 -0.28 -12.57 -25.06
N ILE A 37 -0.51 -12.75 -23.76
CA ILE A 37 -0.76 -11.68 -22.80
C ILE A 37 0.55 -11.37 -22.06
N PHE A 38 0.81 -10.09 -21.84
CA PHE A 38 1.92 -9.64 -21.02
C PHE A 38 1.48 -8.47 -20.15
N TYR A 39 2.25 -8.27 -19.08
CA TYR A 39 2.02 -7.25 -18.09
C TYR A 39 3.20 -6.31 -18.04
N LYS A 40 2.95 -5.00 -17.98
CA LYS A 40 4.02 -4.03 -17.78
C LYS A 40 3.60 -2.86 -16.92
N CYS A 41 4.59 -2.21 -16.33
CA CYS A 41 4.38 -0.95 -15.63
C CYS A 41 3.88 0.14 -16.59
N ALA A 42 2.91 0.95 -16.16
CA ALA A 42 2.44 2.09 -16.94
C ALA A 42 3.56 3.13 -17.20
N GLY A 43 4.57 3.19 -16.33
CA GLY A 43 5.76 4.02 -16.50
C GLY A 43 6.85 3.41 -17.40
N ARG A 44 6.62 2.25 -18.02
CA ARG A 44 7.51 1.67 -19.03
C ARG A 44 7.13 2.21 -20.41
N ASN A 45 8.04 2.89 -21.08
CA ASN A 45 7.86 3.32 -22.46
C ASN A 45 8.02 2.16 -23.45
N TRP A 46 7.54 2.34 -24.68
CA TRP A 46 7.57 1.30 -25.71
C TRP A 46 8.97 1.08 -26.30
N ASP A 47 9.82 2.10 -26.23
CA ASP A 47 11.24 2.04 -26.60
C ASP A 47 12.11 1.32 -25.55
N GLY A 48 11.51 0.87 -24.45
CA GLY A 48 12.18 0.17 -23.36
C GLY A 48 12.70 1.09 -22.25
N THR A 49 12.58 2.41 -22.39
CA THR A 49 12.96 3.37 -21.35
C THR A 49 11.92 3.44 -20.22
N GLY A 50 12.29 4.07 -19.10
CA GLY A 50 11.43 4.17 -17.91
C GLY A 50 11.54 2.94 -17.01
N CYS A 51 10.44 2.62 -16.30
CA CYS A 51 10.43 1.45 -15.41
C CYS A 51 10.58 0.16 -16.23
N ASP A 52 11.44 -0.75 -15.77
CA ASP A 52 11.79 -1.97 -16.48
C ASP A 52 10.81 -3.13 -16.25
N PHE A 53 9.84 -3.00 -15.33
CA PHE A 53 8.88 -4.07 -15.04
C PHE A 53 8.10 -4.48 -16.30
N TRP A 54 8.32 -5.73 -16.70
CA TRP A 54 7.65 -6.41 -17.79
C TRP A 54 7.70 -7.91 -17.53
N LYS A 55 6.57 -8.60 -17.71
CA LYS A 55 6.44 -10.03 -17.49
C LYS A 55 5.46 -10.63 -18.49
N TRP A 56 5.74 -11.83 -18.97
CA TRP A 56 4.69 -12.64 -19.60
C TRP A 56 3.63 -13.03 -18.58
N GLU A 57 2.50 -13.53 -19.06
CA GLU A 57 1.37 -13.92 -18.23
C GLU A 57 1.74 -14.93 -17.14
N GLU A 58 2.42 -16.01 -17.52
CA GLU A 58 2.92 -17.05 -16.62
C GLU A 58 3.85 -16.48 -15.54
N GLU A 59 4.78 -15.61 -15.94
CA GLU A 59 5.72 -14.97 -15.02
C GLU A 59 5.02 -13.99 -14.07
N TYR A 60 3.89 -13.41 -14.50
CA TYR A 60 3.12 -12.49 -13.69
C TYR A 60 2.31 -13.24 -12.62
N GLU A 61 1.77 -14.41 -12.95
CA GLU A 61 1.12 -15.30 -11.97
C GLU A 61 2.09 -15.70 -10.86
N ASP A 62 3.29 -16.16 -11.24
CA ASP A 62 4.35 -16.51 -10.28
C ASP A 62 4.71 -15.32 -9.40
N HIS A 63 4.85 -14.14 -10.01
CA HIS A 63 5.16 -12.91 -9.29
C HIS A 63 4.07 -12.53 -8.26
N LEU A 64 2.79 -12.72 -8.59
CA LEU A 64 1.69 -12.49 -7.65
C LEU A 64 1.72 -13.49 -6.49
N ALA A 65 2.03 -14.76 -6.77
CA ALA A 65 2.17 -15.79 -5.75
C ALA A 65 3.33 -15.49 -4.78
N GLU A 66 4.48 -15.04 -5.30
CA GLU A 66 5.62 -14.62 -4.48
C GLU A 66 5.26 -13.46 -3.55
N ILE A 67 4.52 -12.47 -4.04
CA ILE A 67 4.06 -11.34 -3.21
C ILE A 67 3.12 -11.82 -2.11
N ALA A 68 2.17 -12.70 -2.46
CA ALA A 68 1.23 -13.25 -1.48
C ALA A 68 1.97 -14.03 -0.39
N LYS A 69 2.97 -14.83 -0.76
CA LYS A 69 3.82 -15.57 0.18
C LYS A 69 4.57 -14.63 1.13
N LYS A 70 5.26 -13.61 0.59
CA LYS A 70 6.01 -12.63 1.40
C LYS A 70 5.11 -11.89 2.39
N LYS A 71 3.90 -11.51 1.97
CA LYS A 71 2.92 -10.88 2.86
C LYS A 71 2.42 -11.82 3.96
N ALA A 72 2.23 -13.10 3.66
CA ALA A 72 1.83 -14.08 4.66
C ALA A 72 2.93 -14.33 5.71
N GLU A 73 4.19 -14.35 5.28
CA GLU A 73 5.36 -14.45 6.16
C GLU A 73 5.47 -13.22 7.07
N GLU A 74 5.36 -12.00 6.52
CA GLU A 74 5.39 -10.75 7.28
C GLU A 74 4.29 -10.69 8.37
N ILE A 75 3.07 -11.10 8.02
CA ILE A 75 1.94 -11.16 8.97
C ILE A 75 2.22 -12.16 10.10
N THR A 76 2.86 -13.30 9.78
CA THR A 76 3.18 -14.34 10.77
C THR A 76 4.25 -13.86 11.75
N GLU A 77 5.29 -13.18 11.26
CA GLU A 77 6.35 -12.60 12.10
C GLU A 77 5.83 -11.50 13.04
N THR A 78 4.88 -10.67 12.56
CA THR A 78 4.33 -9.58 13.37
C THR A 78 3.52 -10.12 14.55
N ARG A 79 2.72 -11.18 14.32
CA ARG A 79 1.92 -11.81 15.38
C ARG A 79 2.74 -12.48 16.47
N GLN A 80 3.93 -13.01 16.14
CA GLN A 80 4.83 -13.61 17.13
C GLN A 80 5.48 -12.57 18.04
N LYS A 81 5.75 -11.36 17.54
CA LYS A 81 6.28 -10.25 18.37
C LYS A 81 5.26 -9.70 19.36
N ASP A 82 3.99 -9.66 18.99
CA ASP A 82 2.91 -9.18 19.87
C ASP A 82 2.62 -10.17 21.03
N GLU A 83 2.93 -11.46 20.84
CA GLU A 83 2.74 -12.51 21.86
C GLU A 83 3.91 -12.58 22.87
N GLU A 84 5.11 -12.11 22.53
CA GLU A 84 6.27 -12.06 23.45
C GLU A 84 6.28 -10.82 24.37
N GLU A 85 5.53 -9.74 24.07
CA GLU A 85 5.48 -8.52 24.90
C GLU A 85 4.38 -8.56 26.00
N GLN A 86 3.61 -9.65 26.12
CA GLN A 86 2.50 -9.77 27.08
C GLN A 86 2.77 -10.64 28.32
N ASP A 87 3.96 -11.22 28.49
CA ASP A 87 4.36 -11.95 29.71
C ASP A 87 5.51 -11.24 30.44
N GLY A 88 5.25 -10.01 30.90
CA GLY A 88 6.28 -9.15 31.48
C GLY A 88 5.80 -8.11 32.49
N VAL A 89 4.70 -8.35 33.22
CA VAL A 89 4.40 -7.58 34.43
C VAL A 89 5.13 -8.22 35.62
N GLY A 90 6.31 -7.70 35.92
CA GLY A 90 7.09 -8.01 37.13
C GLY A 90 7.91 -6.79 37.56
N GLN A 91 7.55 -6.20 38.70
CA GLN A 91 8.20 -5.04 39.33
C GLN A 91 9.67 -5.32 39.70
N LYS A 92 10.52 -4.28 39.60
CA LYS A 92 11.30 -3.66 40.71
C LYS A 92 12.74 -3.20 40.34
N GLN A 93 12.95 -1.88 40.39
CA GLN A 93 14.06 -1.09 40.96
C GLN A 93 15.57 -1.40 40.71
N ASP A 94 16.26 -0.30 40.35
CA ASP A 94 17.58 0.21 40.81
C ASP A 94 18.91 -0.14 40.09
N ALA A 95 19.64 0.96 39.85
CA ALA A 95 21.11 1.18 39.88
C ALA A 95 22.02 0.82 38.68
N ASP A 96 22.63 1.90 38.16
CA ASP A 96 24.05 2.15 37.80
C ASP A 96 24.94 1.03 37.22
N GLY A 97 25.65 1.35 36.12
CA GLY A 97 26.72 0.48 35.62
C GLY A 97 26.98 0.54 34.11
N GLN A 98 27.89 1.44 33.74
CA GLN A 98 28.66 1.56 32.50
C GLN A 98 29.07 0.22 31.82
N GLY A 99 28.86 0.10 30.50
CA GLY A 99 29.36 -1.03 29.70
C GLY A 99 29.17 -0.81 28.20
N GLY A 100 30.26 -0.73 27.45
CA GLY A 100 30.30 -0.25 26.06
C GLY A 100 29.96 -1.28 24.97
N ASN A 101 29.83 -0.72 23.76
CA ASN A 101 29.83 -1.35 22.43
C ASN A 101 28.81 -2.44 22.17
N MET A 102 27.75 -2.12 21.40
CA MET A 102 27.23 -3.03 20.38
C MET A 102 26.69 -2.24 19.18
N ALA A 103 26.96 -2.78 18.00
CA ALA A 103 26.66 -2.22 16.70
C ALA A 103 25.20 -1.79 16.55
N GLN A 104 25.02 -0.60 16.02
CA GLN A 104 23.76 0.03 15.66
C GLN A 104 23.12 -0.72 14.47
N PRO A 105 21.96 -1.40 14.62
CA PRO A 105 21.16 -1.83 13.49
C PRO A 105 20.21 -0.69 13.12
N CYS A 106 20.44 -0.10 11.96
CA CYS A 106 19.62 0.96 11.42
C CYS A 106 18.27 0.41 10.90
N ASN A 107 17.18 1.04 11.37
CA ASN A 107 15.99 1.42 10.58
C ASN A 107 14.87 0.41 10.27
N GLY A 108 14.46 -0.43 11.24
CA GLY A 108 13.19 -1.15 11.16
C GLY A 108 12.05 -0.56 12.01
N HIS A 109 12.38 0.04 13.15
CA HIS A 109 11.40 0.44 14.17
C HIS A 109 10.68 1.77 13.88
N ASP A 110 11.20 2.56 12.94
CA ASP A 110 10.72 3.92 12.67
C ASP A 110 9.57 3.96 11.65
N LEU A 111 9.57 3.04 10.67
CA LEU A 111 8.57 3.02 9.59
C LEU A 111 7.18 2.64 10.10
N ASN A 112 7.09 1.64 10.97
CA ASN A 112 5.80 1.18 11.51
C ASN A 112 5.15 2.23 12.44
N ARG A 113 5.99 2.99 13.17
CA ARG A 113 5.57 4.13 13.98
C ARG A 113 5.08 5.30 13.11
N GLN A 114 5.73 5.57 11.98
CA GLN A 114 5.28 6.57 11.02
C GLN A 114 3.94 6.18 10.36
N ILE A 115 3.73 4.90 10.03
CA ILE A 115 2.49 4.42 9.40
C ILE A 115 1.30 4.53 10.37
N SER A 116 1.46 4.15 11.64
CA SER A 116 0.39 4.20 12.63
C SER A 116 -0.09 5.65 12.87
N ASN A 117 0.85 6.60 12.97
CA ASN A 117 0.51 8.02 13.12
C ASN A 117 -0.21 8.59 11.88
N LEU A 118 0.13 8.10 10.68
CA LEU A 118 -0.53 8.52 9.43
C LEU A 118 -1.95 7.96 9.32
N VAL A 119 -2.18 6.69 9.66
CA VAL A 119 -3.51 6.06 9.58
C VAL A 119 -4.48 6.69 10.58
N VAL A 120 -4.02 6.99 11.80
CA VAL A 120 -4.83 7.73 12.80
C VAL A 120 -5.12 9.15 12.30
N GLY A 121 -4.15 9.84 11.71
CA GLY A 121 -4.34 11.18 11.14
C GLY A 121 -5.36 11.24 9.99
N VAL A 122 -5.39 10.24 9.12
CA VAL A 122 -6.35 10.17 8.00
C VAL A 122 -7.78 9.92 8.50
N GLN A 123 -7.96 9.10 9.53
CA GLN A 123 -9.28 8.85 10.13
C GLN A 123 -9.87 10.12 10.75
N GLU A 124 -9.08 10.88 11.49
CA GLU A 124 -9.50 12.17 12.07
C GLU A 124 -9.87 13.18 10.98
N LEU A 125 -9.09 13.25 9.89
CA LEU A 125 -9.37 14.16 8.77
C LEU A 125 -10.73 13.87 8.11
N VAL A 126 -11.08 12.59 7.94
CA VAL A 126 -12.36 12.19 7.34
C VAL A 126 -13.55 12.60 8.21
N VAL A 127 -13.40 12.52 9.54
CA VAL A 127 -14.43 12.97 10.49
C VAL A 127 -14.61 14.49 10.40
N VAL A 128 -13.50 15.25 10.44
CA VAL A 128 -13.55 16.72 10.34
C VAL A 128 -14.18 17.19 9.03
N ILE A 129 -13.82 16.58 7.89
CA ILE A 129 -14.39 16.92 6.58
C ILE A 129 -15.92 16.69 6.58
N LYS A 130 -16.41 15.58 7.14
CA LYS A 130 -17.85 15.31 7.25
C LYS A 130 -18.57 16.36 8.10
N VAL A 131 -17.97 16.79 9.22
CA VAL A 131 -18.54 17.84 10.09
C VAL A 131 -18.63 19.17 9.35
N LEU A 132 -17.59 19.57 8.62
CA LEU A 132 -17.60 20.83 7.83
C LEU A 132 -18.66 20.81 6.72
N ILE A 133 -18.81 19.68 6.01
CA ILE A 133 -19.86 19.52 5.00
C ILE A 133 -21.24 19.64 5.66
N PHE A 134 -21.45 19.00 6.81
CA PHE A 134 -22.72 19.06 7.54
C PHE A 134 -23.05 20.49 7.98
N VAL A 135 -22.10 21.21 8.59
CA VAL A 135 -22.29 22.60 9.03
C VAL A 135 -22.57 23.53 7.84
N SER A 136 -21.88 23.33 6.71
CA SER A 136 -22.12 24.10 5.49
C SER A 136 -23.54 23.88 4.94
N ILE A 137 -23.98 22.62 4.85
CA ILE A 137 -25.35 22.27 4.42
C ILE A 137 -26.37 22.89 5.37
N CYS A 138 -26.20 22.73 6.69
CA CYS A 138 -27.09 23.32 7.69
C CYS A 138 -27.11 24.85 7.61
N GLY A 139 -25.97 25.50 7.38
CA GLY A 139 -25.86 26.96 7.22
C GLY A 139 -26.58 27.47 5.96
N LEU A 140 -26.45 26.78 4.84
CA LEU A 140 -27.19 27.10 3.61
C LEU A 140 -28.70 26.90 3.78
N ILE A 141 -29.11 25.85 4.50
CA ILE A 141 -30.50 25.62 4.84
C ILE A 141 -31.01 26.75 5.73
N LEU A 142 -30.36 27.06 6.86
CA LEU A 142 -30.82 28.14 7.75
C LEU A 142 -30.87 29.50 7.05
N ASN A 143 -29.88 29.84 6.21
CA ASN A 143 -29.89 31.07 5.42
C ASN A 143 -31.04 31.12 4.40
N SER A 144 -31.35 30.00 3.74
CA SER A 144 -32.52 29.93 2.84
C SER A 144 -33.86 29.97 3.58
N TYR A 145 -33.91 29.51 4.83
CA TYR A 145 -35.08 29.67 5.69
C TYR A 145 -35.25 31.11 6.20
N ASP A 146 -34.16 31.81 6.56
CA ASP A 146 -34.20 33.23 6.96
C ASP A 146 -34.61 34.15 5.79
N VAL A 147 -34.14 33.86 4.57
CA VAL A 147 -34.53 34.60 3.35
C VAL A 147 -35.99 34.36 2.95
N LEU A 148 -36.58 33.21 3.33
CA LEU A 148 -37.98 32.88 3.00
C LEU A 148 -38.99 33.39 4.05
N MET A 149 -38.54 33.63 5.29
CA MET A 149 -39.38 34.03 6.42
C MET A 149 -39.21 35.50 6.85
N GLY A 150 -38.36 36.27 6.16
CA GLY A 150 -38.24 37.74 6.26
C GLY A 150 -38.87 38.44 5.06
#